data_AF-A0A067WAI9-F1
#
_entry.id   AF-A0A067WAI9-F1
#
_cell.length_a   1.000
_cell.length_b   1.000
_cell.length_c   1.000
_cell.angle_alpha   90.00
_cell.angle_beta   90.00
_cell.angle_gamma   90.00
#
_symmetry.space_group_name_H-M   'P 1'
#
loop_
_entity.id
_entity.type
_entity.pdbx_description
1 polymer ?
#
loop_
_entity_poly.entity_id
_entity_poly.type
_entity_poly.pdbx_seq_one_letter_code
_entity_poly.pdbx_strand_id
1 'polypeptide(L)' 'MIIKAQTILCFDLGTKTGWAICGADGHIISGVMNQWCYEFPAPSF' A
#
# COMPACT_ATOMS: atom_id res chain seq x y z
N MET A 1 -9.64 30.15 -8.38
CA MET A 1 -8.48 29.31 -8.04
C MET A 1 -8.94 27.86 -8.10
N ILE A 2 -8.51 27.10 -9.12
CA ILE A 2 -8.80 25.66 -9.21
C ILE A 2 -7.67 24.96 -8.45
N ILE A 3 -7.97 24.39 -7.28
CA ILE A 3 -7.02 23.53 -6.56
C ILE A 3 -6.94 22.19 -7.29
N LYS A 4 -5.83 21.94 -8.00
CA LYS A 4 -5.52 20.61 -8.53
C LYS A 4 -5.19 19.71 -7.34
N ALA A 5 -6.18 18.98 -6.86
CA ALA A 5 -6.02 17.87 -5.94
C ALA A 5 -5.10 16.80 -6.56
N GLN A 6 -3.84 16.72 -6.13
CA GLN A 6 -2.91 15.68 -6.58
C GLN A 6 -2.81 14.59 -5.52
N THR A 7 -3.37 13.42 -5.80
CA THR A 7 -3.20 12.24 -4.96
C THR A 7 -1.88 11.56 -5.32
N ILE A 8 -0.97 11.45 -4.35
CA ILE A 8 0.31 10.75 -4.51
C ILE A 8 0.19 9.38 -3.87
N LEU A 9 0.60 8.33 -4.58
CA LEU A 9 0.60 6.93 -4.13
C LEU A 9 2.03 6.38 -4.19
N CYS A 10 2.52 5.87 -3.06
CA CYS A 10 3.85 5.24 -2.95
C CYS A 10 3.72 3.80 -2.45
N PHE A 11 4.49 2.87 -3.04
CA PHE A 11 4.54 1.47 -2.63
C PHE A 11 5.96 1.04 -2.31
N ASP A 12 6.13 0.33 -1.18
CA ASP A 12 7.31 -0.48 -0.88
C ASP A 12 6.92 -1.96 -1.05
N LEU A 13 7.49 -2.64 -2.04
CA LEU A 13 7.07 -3.98 -2.45
C LEU A 13 8.02 -5.04 -1.85
N GLY A 14 7.60 -5.62 -0.72
CA GLY A 14 8.26 -6.75 -0.05
C GLY A 14 7.24 -7.69 0.62
N THR A 15 7.66 -8.60 1.50
CA THR A 15 6.74 -9.50 2.26
C THR A 15 5.69 -8.74 3.08
N LYS A 16 5.93 -7.46 3.33
CA LYS A 16 4.97 -6.48 3.81
C LYS A 16 4.96 -5.33 2.81
N THR A 17 3.80 -5.00 2.26
CA THR A 17 3.65 -3.89 1.32
C THR A 17 3.21 -2.64 2.09
N GLY A 18 4.10 -1.67 2.20
CA GLY A 18 3.78 -0.35 2.76
C GLY A 18 3.11 0.54 1.71
N TRP A 19 2.13 1.34 2.12
CA TRP A 19 1.49 2.35 1.27
C TRP A 19 1.21 3.65 2.03
N ALA A 20 1.22 4.76 1.29
CA ALA A 20 0.79 6.07 1.77
C ALA A 20 0.02 6.82 0.69
N ILE A 21 -1.01 7.54 1.10
CA ILE A 21 -1.85 8.42 0.27
C ILE A 21 -1.82 9.81 0.88
N CYS A 22 -1.48 10.81 0.06
CA CYS A 22 -1.63 12.23 0.41
C CYS A 22 -2.89 12.79 -0.24
N GLY A 23 -3.85 13.23 0.56
CA GLY A 23 -5.07 13.89 0.13
C GLY A 23 -4.82 15.32 -0.34
N ALA A 24 -5.77 15.87 -1.09
CA ALA A 24 -5.72 17.24 -1.58
C ALA A 24 -5.74 18.31 -0.47
N ASP A 25 -6.25 17.93 0.70
CA ASP A 25 -6.29 18.70 1.94
C ASP A 25 -4.98 18.59 2.73
N GLY A 26 -3.98 17.86 2.23
CA GLY A 26 -2.71 17.61 2.88
C GLY A 26 -2.77 16.52 3.96
N HIS A 27 -3.91 15.84 4.14
CA HIS A 27 -4.01 14.74 5.08
C HIS A 27 -3.31 13.50 4.53
N ILE A 28 -2.45 12.89 5.34
CA ILE A 28 -1.70 11.69 4.96
C ILE A 28 -2.31 10.49 5.69
N ILE A 29 -2.72 9.49 4.92
CA ILE A 29 -3.16 8.19 5.43
C ILE A 29 -2.16 7.14 4.94
N SER A 30 -1.72 6.26 5.83
CA SER A 30 -0.77 5.20 5.51
C SER A 30 -1.19 3.86 6.09
N GLY A 31 -0.64 2.79 5.54
CA GLY A 31 -0.90 1.43 6.00
C GLY A 31 0.17 0.45 5.55
N VAL A 32 0.12 -0.75 6.15
CA VAL A 32 0.97 -1.87 5.79
C VAL A 32 0.07 -3.08 5.51
N MET A 33 0.15 -3.61 4.30
CA MET A 33 -0.48 -4.87 3.94
C MET A 33 0.52 -6.00 4.19
N ASN A 34 0.28 -6.86 5.17
CA ASN A 34 1.06 -8.09 5.30
C ASN A 34 0.63 -9.04 4.18
N GLN A 35 1.55 -9.38 3.28
CA GLN A 35 1.31 -10.41 2.29
C GLN A 35 1.48 -11.75 3.00
N TRP A 36 0.39 -12.29 3.51
CA TRP A 36 0.39 -13.70 3.86
C TRP A 36 0.44 -14.45 2.54
N CYS A 37 1.60 -15.03 2.23
CA CYS A 37 1.59 -16.21 1.39
C CYS A 37 0.58 -17.15 2.06
N TYR A 38 -0.51 -17.50 1.37
CA TYR A 38 -1.04 -18.83 1.61
C TYR A 38 0.16 -19.71 1.27
N GLU A 39 0.87 -20.19 2.29
CA GLU A 39 1.74 -21.34 2.12
C GLU A 39 0.78 -22.39 1.59
N PHE A 40 0.73 -22.56 0.27
CA PHE A 40 0.38 -23.85 -0.27
C PHE A 40 1.37 -24.77 0.43
N PRO A 41 0.94 -25.65 1.34
CA PRO A 41 1.85 -26.67 1.82
C PRO A 41 2.39 -27.32 0.54
N ALA A 42 3.71 -27.32 0.39
CA ALA A 42 4.34 -28.03 -0.71
C ALA A 42 3.67 -29.41 -0.78
N PRO A 43 3.17 -29.85 -1.95
CA PRO A 43 2.47 -31.12 -2.02
C PRO A 43 3.43 -32.18 -1.52
N SER A 44 3.13 -32.75 -0.36
CA SER A 44 3.91 -33.82 0.23
C SER A 44 3.40 -35.13 -0.35
N PHE A 45 3.77 -35.44 -1.60
CA PHE A 45 3.91 -36.80 -2.18
C PHE A 45 4.78 -36.75 -3.43
#